data_AF-A0AAU9VCY7-F1
#
_entry.id   AF-A0AAU9VCY7-F1
#
_cell.length_a   1.000
_cell.length_b   1.000
_cell.length_c   1.000
_cell.angle_alpha   90.00
_cell.angle_beta   90.00
_cell.angle_gamma   90.00
#
_symmetry.space_group_name_H-M   'P 1'
#
loop_
_entity.id
_entity.type
_entity.pdbx_description
1 polymer ?
#
loop_
_entity_poly.entity_id
_entity_poly.type
_entity_poly.pdbx_seq_one_letter_code
_entity_poly.pdbx_strand_id
1 'polypeptide(L)'
;MEYQDNLRKRANNSILKGRQAVELSRNLKSEVKTQIVNTFNELEEIIREYEDEYIELTERYQIMVTTNKDMEQAAEERALDQILEELAGKFEEHTRQIDERLRVFQEQMAQQNMALKNQNGELFSGLDPGETQILVKYRKRTRNPNTEHVISASPILWRRMTEAGSVNIDLQRVVALDQSLLVQCTRCLAYGHGRRLCGEKEDLCSHCGDTHMKAKCAEWLASLPPSCRNCHMAKLEKSQHNAFCENCPVRKRWDDLARSAAAYR
;
A
#
# COMPACT_ATOMS: atom_id res chain seq x y z
N MET A 1 3.78 -27.62 43.97
CA MET A 1 4.74 -28.70 44.31
C MET A 1 5.43 -28.48 45.66
N GLU A 2 6.01 -27.31 45.92
CA GLU A 2 6.78 -27.04 47.16
C GLU A 2 6.00 -27.24 48.48
N TYR A 3 4.71 -26.91 48.52
CA TYR A 3 3.86 -27.13 49.69
C TYR A 3 3.61 -28.63 50.00
N GLN A 4 3.42 -29.45 48.97
CA GLN A 4 3.15 -30.88 49.12
C GLN A 4 4.42 -31.65 49.50
N ASP A 5 5.57 -31.29 48.91
CA ASP A 5 6.87 -31.83 49.32
C ASP A 5 7.20 -31.50 50.79
N ASN A 6 6.80 -30.31 51.25
CA ASN A 6 6.91 -29.94 52.67
C ASN A 6 5.98 -30.75 53.58
N LEU A 7 4.74 -31.04 53.16
CA LEU A 7 3.83 -31.90 53.93
C LEU A 7 4.33 -33.34 54.00
N ARG A 8 4.83 -33.89 52.88
CA ARG A 8 5.49 -35.20 52.81
C ARG A 8 6.66 -35.32 53.78
N LYS A 9 7.59 -34.36 53.70
CA LYS A 9 8.76 -34.34 54.60
C LYS A 9 8.33 -34.27 56.06
N ARG A 10 7.27 -33.53 56.39
CA ARG A 10 6.72 -33.47 57.75
C ARG A 10 6.05 -34.76 58.18
N ALA A 11 5.26 -35.40 57.32
CA ALA A 11 4.60 -36.67 57.59
C ALA A 11 5.63 -37.79 57.82
N ASN A 12 6.58 -37.96 56.90
CA ASN A 12 7.63 -38.98 57.00
C ASN A 12 8.54 -38.75 58.22
N ASN A 13 8.86 -37.50 58.54
CA ASN A 13 9.63 -37.17 59.74
C ASN A 13 8.84 -37.49 61.03
N SER A 14 7.52 -37.28 61.03
CA SER A 14 6.65 -37.62 62.17
C SER A 14 6.52 -39.13 62.36
N ILE A 15 6.38 -39.90 61.26
CA ILE A 15 6.38 -41.37 61.27
C ILE A 15 7.72 -41.91 61.77
N LEU A 16 8.84 -41.38 61.27
CA LEU A 16 10.17 -41.80 61.69
C LEU A 16 10.43 -41.53 63.18
N LYS A 17 10.04 -40.34 63.67
CA LYS A 17 10.13 -40.00 65.10
C LYS A 17 9.25 -40.92 65.96
N GLY A 18 8.03 -41.20 65.52
CA GLY A 18 7.13 -42.13 66.18
C GLY A 18 7.72 -43.54 66.29
N ARG A 19 8.28 -44.05 65.19
CA ARG A 19 8.95 -45.35 65.11
C ARG A 19 10.14 -45.44 66.07
N GLN A 20 11.04 -44.46 66.03
CA GLN A 20 12.22 -44.39 66.91
C GLN A 20 11.82 -44.33 68.40
N ALA A 21 10.78 -43.56 68.74
CA ALA A 21 10.28 -43.48 70.12
C ALA A 21 9.73 -44.82 70.64
N VAL A 22 9.05 -45.59 69.78
CA VAL A 22 8.49 -46.91 70.10
C VAL A 22 9.61 -47.95 70.27
N GLU A 23 10.62 -47.93 69.40
CA GLU A 23 11.78 -48.83 69.47
C GLU A 23 12.55 -48.64 70.79
N LEU A 24 12.83 -47.39 71.17
CA LEU A 24 13.57 -47.02 72.38
C LEU A 24 12.81 -47.21 73.70
N SER A 25 11.48 -47.40 73.65
CA SER A 25 10.65 -47.55 74.85
C SER A 25 10.96 -48.85 75.60
N ARG A 26 11.41 -48.77 76.85
CA ARG A 26 11.73 -49.97 77.66
C ARG A 26 10.50 -50.62 78.31
N ASN A 27 9.35 -49.96 78.27
CA ASN A 27 8.14 -50.32 79.01
C ASN A 27 7.06 -51.02 78.16
N LEU A 28 7.27 -51.11 76.85
CA LEU A 28 6.34 -51.78 75.94
C LEU A 28 6.75 -53.24 75.73
N LYS A 29 5.76 -54.14 75.75
CA LYS A 29 5.94 -55.54 75.36
C LYS A 29 6.33 -55.62 73.88
N SER A 30 7.18 -56.58 73.53
CA SER A 30 7.71 -56.76 72.16
C SER A 30 6.61 -56.88 71.11
N GLU A 31 5.56 -57.66 71.39
CA GLU A 31 4.42 -57.85 70.49
C GLU A 31 3.70 -56.54 70.14
N VAL A 32 3.51 -55.66 71.13
CA VAL A 32 2.89 -54.34 70.94
C VAL A 32 3.79 -53.42 70.12
N LYS A 33 5.11 -53.47 70.33
CA LYS A 33 6.06 -52.69 69.50
C LYS A 33 6.01 -53.11 68.03
N THR A 34 6.03 -54.42 67.76
CA THR A 34 5.97 -54.95 66.41
C THR A 34 4.68 -54.51 65.71
N GLN A 35 3.55 -54.59 66.41
CA GLN A 35 2.27 -54.16 65.85
C GLN A 35 2.27 -52.67 65.49
N ILE A 36 2.79 -51.80 66.36
CA ILE A 36 2.85 -50.36 66.10
C ILE A 36 3.81 -50.03 64.93
N VAL A 37 4.97 -50.71 64.86
CA VAL A 37 5.92 -50.53 63.75
C VAL A 37 5.30 -50.98 62.42
N ASN A 38 4.57 -52.09 62.41
CA ASN A 38 3.85 -52.56 61.22
C ASN A 38 2.80 -51.53 60.77
N THR A 39 2.00 -50.98 61.69
CA THR A 39 1.06 -49.90 61.38
C THR A 39 1.76 -48.66 60.82
N PHE A 40 2.94 -48.29 61.32
CA PHE A 40 3.73 -47.19 60.73
C PHE A 40 4.24 -47.50 59.33
N ASN A 41 4.52 -48.76 59.00
CA ASN A 41 4.93 -49.16 57.65
C ASN A 41 3.73 -49.13 56.69
N GLU A 42 2.58 -49.64 57.12
CA GLU A 42 1.31 -49.58 56.35
C GLU A 42 0.92 -48.12 56.06
N LEU A 43 1.04 -47.22 57.05
CA LEU A 43 0.80 -45.79 56.85
C LEU A 43 1.79 -45.15 55.88
N GLU A 44 3.06 -45.57 55.90
CA GLU A 44 4.06 -45.09 54.94
C GLU A 44 3.75 -45.56 53.52
N GLU A 45 3.26 -46.79 53.35
CA GLU A 45 2.83 -47.34 52.07
C GLU A 45 1.61 -46.61 51.50
N ILE A 46 0.57 -46.39 52.32
CA ILE A 46 -0.61 -45.62 51.93
C ILE A 46 -0.26 -44.19 51.51
N ILE A 47 0.69 -43.54 52.22
CA ILE A 47 1.15 -42.19 51.84
C ILE A 47 1.84 -42.22 50.47
N ARG A 48 2.64 -43.25 50.17
CA ARG A 48 3.31 -43.39 48.87
C ARG A 48 2.30 -43.64 47.74
N GLU A 49 1.35 -44.54 47.93
CA GLU A 49 0.30 -44.82 46.92
C GLU A 49 -0.51 -43.56 46.59
N TYR A 50 -0.88 -42.79 47.62
CA TYR A 50 -1.59 -41.53 47.42
C TYR A 50 -0.73 -40.46 46.72
N GLU A 51 0.58 -40.44 46.96
CA GLU A 51 1.52 -39.56 46.26
C GLU A 51 1.59 -39.91 44.77
N ASP A 52 1.73 -41.19 44.45
CA ASP A 52 1.82 -41.67 43.06
C ASP A 52 0.52 -41.33 42.31
N GLU A 53 -0.64 -41.58 42.90
CA GLU A 53 -1.95 -41.22 42.33
C GLU A 53 -2.10 -39.70 42.12
N TYR A 54 -1.65 -38.89 43.08
CA TYR A 54 -1.70 -37.44 42.98
C TYR A 54 -0.78 -36.88 41.89
N ILE A 55 0.42 -37.46 41.72
CA ILE A 55 1.35 -37.09 40.66
C ILE A 55 0.73 -37.39 39.30
N GLU A 56 0.20 -38.61 39.12
CA GLU A 56 -0.47 -38.98 37.87
C GLU A 56 -1.64 -38.04 37.54
N LEU A 57 -2.46 -37.69 38.53
CA LEU A 57 -3.60 -36.78 38.32
C LEU A 57 -3.13 -35.38 37.90
N THR A 58 -2.05 -34.88 38.49
CA THR A 58 -1.48 -33.57 38.17
C THR A 58 -0.89 -33.56 36.76
N GLU A 59 -0.17 -34.61 36.37
CA GLU A 59 0.39 -34.75 35.02
C GLU A 59 -0.72 -34.82 33.97
N ARG A 60 -1.78 -35.61 34.21
CA ARG A 60 -2.95 -35.68 33.31
C ARG A 60 -3.64 -34.32 33.17
N TYR A 61 -3.82 -33.60 34.27
CA TYR A 61 -4.42 -32.25 34.22
C TYR A 61 -3.56 -31.28 33.41
N GLN A 62 -2.23 -31.30 33.61
CA GLN A 62 -1.32 -30.43 32.88
C GLN A 62 -1.34 -30.72 31.37
N ILE A 63 -1.32 -31.99 30.98
CA ILE A 63 -1.45 -32.42 29.58
C ILE A 63 -2.75 -31.89 28.98
N MET A 64 -3.89 -32.11 29.66
CA MET A 64 -5.20 -31.63 29.21
C MET A 64 -5.23 -30.11 29.00
N VAL A 65 -4.67 -29.32 29.93
CA VAL A 65 -4.60 -27.85 29.80
C VAL A 65 -3.76 -27.43 28.60
N THR A 66 -2.59 -28.05 28.40
CA THR A 66 -1.74 -27.74 27.23
C THR A 66 -2.42 -28.10 25.92
N THR A 67 -3.04 -29.27 25.82
CA THR A 67 -3.72 -29.71 24.60
C THR A 67 -4.89 -28.79 24.25
N ASN A 68 -5.68 -28.35 25.24
CA ASN A 68 -6.76 -27.39 24.99
C ASN A 68 -6.23 -26.05 24.45
N LYS A 69 -5.13 -25.54 25.01
CA LYS A 69 -4.50 -24.30 24.53
C LYS A 69 -3.97 -24.43 23.11
N ASP A 70 -3.32 -25.55 22.78
CA ASP A 70 -2.82 -25.81 21.43
C ASP A 70 -3.98 -25.96 20.43
N MET A 71 -5.08 -26.57 20.84
CA MET A 71 -6.31 -26.68 20.03
C MET A 71 -6.97 -25.33 19.77
N GLU A 72 -7.03 -24.45 20.78
CA GLU A 72 -7.53 -23.07 20.63
C GLU A 72 -6.64 -22.27 19.67
N GLN A 73 -5.33 -22.31 19.83
CA GLN A 73 -4.39 -21.64 18.92
C GLN A 73 -4.50 -22.17 17.48
N ALA A 74 -4.58 -23.48 17.29
CA ALA A 74 -4.79 -24.08 15.98
C ALA A 74 -6.17 -23.76 15.38
N ALA A 75 -7.19 -23.47 16.19
CA ALA A 75 -8.48 -23.00 15.71
C ALA A 75 -8.43 -21.54 15.26
N GLU A 76 -7.73 -20.68 16.00
CA GLU A 76 -7.50 -19.28 15.63
C GLU A 76 -6.68 -19.16 14.34
N GLU A 77 -5.60 -19.95 14.21
CA GLU A 77 -4.76 -19.97 13.00
C GLU A 77 -5.57 -20.42 11.78
N ARG A 78 -6.37 -21.49 11.91
CA ARG A 78 -7.27 -21.94 10.82
C ARG A 78 -8.33 -20.90 10.46
N ALA A 79 -8.89 -20.18 11.44
CA ALA A 79 -9.85 -19.12 11.17
C ALA A 79 -9.20 -17.95 10.44
N LEU A 80 -7.96 -17.60 10.80
CA LEU A 80 -7.20 -16.56 10.11
C LEU A 80 -6.86 -16.97 8.67
N ASP A 81 -6.40 -18.20 8.45
CA ASP A 81 -6.12 -18.73 7.11
C ASP A 81 -7.37 -18.69 6.22
N GLN A 82 -8.53 -19.08 6.76
CA GLN A 82 -9.78 -19.02 6.03
C GLN A 82 -10.17 -17.58 5.64
N ILE A 83 -9.96 -16.61 6.52
CA ILE A 83 -10.19 -15.18 6.22
C ILE A 83 -9.22 -14.69 5.14
N LEU A 84 -7.95 -15.08 5.22
CA LEU A 84 -6.93 -14.70 4.23
C LEU A 84 -7.26 -15.27 2.84
N GLU A 85 -7.69 -16.53 2.75
CA GLU A 85 -8.14 -17.14 1.49
C GLU A 85 -9.34 -16.40 0.90
N GLU A 86 -10.35 -16.06 1.72
CA GLU A 86 -11.52 -15.31 1.25
C GLU A 86 -11.15 -13.92 0.72
N LEU A 87 -10.25 -13.21 1.43
CA LEU A 87 -9.75 -11.91 1.00
C LEU A 87 -8.95 -12.02 -0.29
N ALA A 88 -8.07 -13.01 -0.41
CA ALA A 88 -7.29 -13.26 -1.62
C ALA A 88 -8.22 -13.49 -2.83
N GLY A 89 -9.25 -14.32 -2.68
CA GLY A 89 -10.25 -14.54 -3.73
C GLY A 89 -10.98 -13.26 -4.14
N LYS A 90 -11.35 -12.39 -3.19
CA LYS A 90 -11.96 -11.08 -3.50
C LYS A 90 -11.00 -10.15 -4.24
N PHE A 91 -9.71 -10.13 -3.87
CA PHE A 91 -8.69 -9.33 -4.55
C PHE A 91 -8.46 -9.79 -5.98
N GLU A 92 -8.37 -11.09 -6.22
CA GLU A 92 -8.24 -11.66 -7.56
C GLU A 92 -9.44 -11.30 -8.44
N GLU A 93 -10.66 -11.42 -7.91
CA GLU A 93 -11.88 -11.06 -8.63
C GLU A 93 -11.92 -9.57 -9.00
N HIS A 94 -11.60 -8.69 -8.06
CA HIS A 94 -11.53 -7.24 -8.34
C HIS A 94 -10.45 -6.92 -9.38
N THR A 95 -9.30 -7.57 -9.32
CA THR A 95 -8.21 -7.40 -10.29
C THR A 95 -8.69 -7.80 -11.68
N ARG A 96 -9.33 -8.96 -11.81
CA ARG A 96 -9.92 -9.44 -13.07
C ARG A 96 -10.96 -8.46 -13.62
N GLN A 97 -11.82 -7.90 -12.78
CA GLN A 97 -12.81 -6.90 -13.20
C GLN A 97 -12.17 -5.59 -13.68
N ILE A 98 -11.08 -5.15 -13.03
CA ILE A 98 -10.33 -3.96 -13.45
C ILE A 98 -9.68 -4.21 -14.82
N ASP A 99 -9.04 -5.35 -15.01
CA ASP A 99 -8.38 -5.71 -16.28
C ASP A 99 -9.38 -5.79 -17.43
N GLU A 100 -10.54 -6.43 -17.20
CA GLU A 100 -11.60 -6.50 -18.22
C GLU A 100 -12.12 -5.11 -18.59
N ARG A 101 -12.36 -4.24 -17.59
CA ARG A 101 -12.77 -2.85 -17.84
C ARG A 101 -11.70 -2.06 -18.59
N LEU A 102 -10.43 -2.27 -18.26
CA LEU A 102 -9.31 -1.62 -18.93
C LEU A 102 -9.21 -2.07 -20.39
N ARG A 103 -9.41 -3.36 -20.67
CA ARG A 103 -9.44 -3.91 -22.03
C ARG A 103 -10.56 -3.29 -22.86
N VAL A 104 -11.80 -3.35 -22.37
CA VAL A 104 -12.96 -2.75 -23.06
C VAL A 104 -12.74 -1.25 -23.29
N PHE A 105 -12.16 -0.55 -22.31
CA PHE A 105 -11.80 0.85 -22.46
C PHE A 105 -10.79 1.08 -23.58
N GLN A 106 -9.71 0.31 -23.62
CA GLN A 106 -8.67 0.42 -24.66
C GLN A 106 -9.23 0.13 -26.06
N GLU A 107 -10.08 -0.89 -26.20
CA GLU A 107 -10.73 -1.24 -27.48
C GLU A 107 -11.63 -0.11 -27.98
N GLN A 108 -12.49 0.44 -27.11
CA GLN A 108 -13.33 1.60 -27.45
C GLN A 108 -12.50 2.81 -27.87
N MET A 109 -11.39 3.10 -27.17
CA MET A 109 -10.51 4.22 -27.51
C MET A 109 -9.82 4.00 -28.86
N ALA A 110 -9.38 2.78 -29.16
CA ALA A 110 -8.78 2.44 -30.43
C ALA A 110 -9.77 2.63 -31.58
N GLN A 111 -11.03 2.21 -31.40
CA GLN A 111 -12.11 2.41 -32.37
C GLN A 111 -12.38 3.90 -32.62
N GLN A 112 -12.50 4.71 -31.56
CA GLN A 112 -12.74 6.16 -31.69
C GLN A 112 -11.57 6.87 -32.38
N ASN A 113 -10.33 6.53 -32.04
CA ASN A 113 -9.14 7.08 -32.70
C ASN A 113 -9.10 6.71 -34.19
N MET A 114 -9.50 5.49 -34.53
CA MET A 114 -9.59 5.05 -35.92
C MET A 114 -10.69 5.81 -36.67
N ALA A 115 -11.87 5.99 -36.07
CA ALA A 115 -12.95 6.78 -36.64
C ALA A 115 -12.53 8.23 -36.89
N LEU A 116 -11.90 8.87 -35.90
CA LEU A 116 -11.37 10.24 -36.00
C LEU A 116 -10.37 10.38 -37.15
N LYS A 117 -9.45 9.42 -37.32
CA LYS A 117 -8.47 9.43 -38.41
C LYS A 117 -9.14 9.26 -39.78
N ASN A 118 -10.01 8.26 -39.92
CA ASN A 118 -10.64 7.92 -41.19
C ASN A 118 -11.59 9.01 -41.68
N GLN A 119 -12.33 9.66 -40.77
CA GLN A 119 -13.34 10.66 -41.12
C GLN A 119 -12.79 12.09 -41.28
N ASN A 120 -11.53 12.33 -40.87
CA ASN A 120 -10.90 13.65 -40.93
C ASN A 120 -9.53 13.59 -41.62
N GLY A 121 -9.41 12.79 -42.69
CA GLY A 121 -8.13 12.53 -43.37
C GLY A 121 -7.33 13.79 -43.72
N GLU A 122 -8.00 14.89 -44.09
CA GLU A 122 -7.38 16.19 -44.35
C GLU A 122 -6.54 16.72 -43.18
N LEU A 123 -6.99 16.51 -41.94
CA LEU A 123 -6.25 16.96 -40.75
C LEU A 123 -4.94 16.19 -40.55
N PHE A 124 -4.90 14.94 -41.00
CA PHE A 124 -3.75 14.04 -40.88
C PHE A 124 -2.88 14.00 -42.13
N SER A 125 -3.33 14.57 -43.24
CA SER A 125 -2.64 14.53 -44.52
C SER A 125 -1.25 15.18 -44.43
N GLY A 126 -0.23 14.47 -44.94
CA GLY A 126 1.16 14.93 -44.96
C GLY A 126 1.85 15.01 -43.60
N LEU A 127 1.29 14.38 -42.55
CA LEU A 127 1.95 14.27 -41.25
C LEU A 127 2.73 12.96 -41.13
N ASP A 128 3.90 13.02 -40.52
CA ASP A 128 4.68 11.83 -40.18
C ASP A 128 3.94 10.96 -39.15
N PRO A 129 4.20 9.64 -39.09
CA PRO A 129 3.53 8.74 -38.16
C PRO A 129 3.55 9.21 -36.70
N GLY A 130 4.67 9.78 -36.24
CA GLY A 130 4.81 10.34 -34.88
C GLY A 130 3.92 11.55 -34.60
N GLU A 131 3.63 12.36 -35.62
CA GLU A 131 2.77 13.55 -35.53
C GLU A 131 1.27 13.19 -35.60
N THR A 132 0.93 11.98 -36.05
CA THR A 132 -0.44 11.46 -36.07
C THR A 132 -0.86 10.75 -34.77
N GLN A 133 0.02 10.72 -33.76
CA GLN A 133 -0.27 10.05 -32.50
C GLN A 133 -1.29 10.85 -31.69
N ILE A 134 -2.34 10.17 -31.24
CA ILE A 134 -3.37 10.71 -30.36
C ILE A 134 -3.42 9.86 -29.11
N LEU A 135 -3.31 10.50 -27.96
CA LEU A 135 -3.39 9.86 -26.65
C LEU A 135 -4.55 10.45 -25.86
N VAL A 136 -5.52 9.62 -25.47
CA VAL A 136 -6.61 10.07 -24.61
C VAL A 136 -6.05 10.33 -23.21
N LYS A 137 -6.19 11.55 -22.70
CA LYS A 137 -5.71 11.94 -21.36
C LYS A 137 -6.75 11.63 -20.30
N TYR A 138 -8.00 12.03 -20.52
CA TYR A 138 -9.12 11.69 -19.65
C TYR A 138 -10.46 11.91 -20.37
N ARG A 139 -11.52 11.28 -19.84
CA ARG A 139 -12.90 11.47 -20.29
C ARG A 139 -13.65 12.24 -19.23
N LYS A 140 -14.41 13.25 -19.65
CA LYS A 140 -15.40 13.88 -18.76
C LYS A 140 -16.64 12.97 -18.69
N ARG A 141 -17.28 12.93 -17.52
CA ARG A 141 -18.54 12.20 -17.36
C ARG A 141 -19.66 13.04 -17.98
N THR A 142 -20.10 12.66 -19.16
CA THR A 142 -21.19 13.33 -19.87
C THR A 142 -22.24 12.35 -20.35
N ARG A 143 -23.41 12.90 -20.74
CA ARG A 143 -24.53 12.12 -21.26
C ARG A 143 -24.21 11.44 -22.59
N ASN A 144 -23.34 12.06 -23.42
CA ASN A 144 -22.88 11.47 -24.66
C ASN A 144 -21.41 11.05 -24.53
N PRO A 145 -21.11 9.74 -24.58
CA PRO A 145 -19.76 9.23 -24.39
C PRO A 145 -18.77 9.70 -25.46
N ASN A 146 -19.23 10.25 -26.60
CA ASN A 146 -18.42 10.71 -27.73
C ASN A 146 -18.09 12.22 -27.73
N THR A 147 -18.67 13.02 -26.83
CA THR A 147 -18.60 14.50 -26.96
C THR A 147 -17.58 15.19 -26.08
N GLU A 148 -16.91 14.51 -25.13
CA GLU A 148 -15.96 15.16 -24.21
C GLU A 148 -14.77 14.29 -23.81
N HIS A 149 -13.99 13.89 -24.82
CA HIS A 149 -12.66 13.33 -24.61
C HIS A 149 -11.62 14.43 -24.67
N VAL A 150 -10.75 14.48 -23.67
CA VAL A 150 -9.55 15.31 -23.74
C VAL A 150 -8.43 14.45 -24.28
N ILE A 151 -8.00 14.77 -25.48
CA ILE A 151 -6.89 14.10 -26.15
C ILE A 151 -5.65 14.98 -26.11
N SER A 152 -4.50 14.31 -26.08
CA SER A 152 -3.20 14.89 -26.39
C SER A 152 -2.89 14.57 -27.84
N ALA A 153 -2.57 15.61 -28.59
CA ALA A 153 -2.17 15.54 -29.99
C ALA A 153 -0.83 16.26 -30.15
N SER A 154 -0.15 16.04 -31.28
CA SER A 154 1.04 16.81 -31.60
C SER A 154 0.69 18.31 -31.81
N PRO A 155 1.63 19.25 -31.66
CA PRO A 155 1.34 20.68 -31.84
C PRO A 155 0.76 21.03 -33.22
N ILE A 156 1.18 20.31 -34.27
CA ILE A 156 0.68 20.51 -35.63
C ILE A 156 -0.76 20.02 -35.73
N LEU A 157 -1.03 18.81 -35.25
CA LEU A 157 -2.36 18.21 -35.29
C LEU A 157 -3.37 18.99 -34.42
N TRP A 158 -2.96 19.40 -33.21
CA TRP A 158 -3.76 20.26 -32.32
C TRP A 158 -4.16 21.56 -33.01
N ARG A 159 -3.23 22.22 -33.70
CA ARG A 159 -3.51 23.46 -34.44
C ARG A 159 -4.54 23.21 -35.55
N ARG A 160 -4.32 22.17 -36.37
CA ARG A 160 -5.26 21.82 -37.46
C ARG A 160 -6.66 21.51 -36.93
N MET A 161 -6.78 20.77 -35.84
CA MET A 161 -8.06 20.44 -35.22
C MET A 161 -8.77 21.68 -34.67
N THR A 162 -8.06 22.54 -33.94
CA THR A 162 -8.64 23.75 -33.33
C THR A 162 -8.99 24.81 -34.38
N GLU A 163 -8.19 24.98 -35.43
CA GLU A 163 -8.49 25.88 -36.56
C GLU A 163 -9.67 25.38 -37.40
N ALA A 164 -9.81 24.06 -37.57
CA ALA A 164 -11.00 23.48 -38.20
C ALA A 164 -12.29 23.68 -37.37
N GLY A 165 -12.14 23.96 -36.08
CA GLY A 165 -13.22 24.24 -35.11
C GLY A 165 -14.08 23.02 -34.73
N SER A 166 -14.08 21.97 -35.55
CA SER A 166 -14.86 20.75 -35.31
C SER A 166 -14.29 19.57 -36.08
N VAL A 167 -14.48 18.36 -35.55
CA VAL A 167 -14.06 17.08 -36.13
C VAL A 167 -15.24 16.12 -36.22
N ASN A 168 -15.19 15.19 -37.18
CA ASN A 168 -16.19 14.15 -37.34
C ASN A 168 -15.75 12.88 -36.58
N ILE A 169 -16.64 12.31 -35.77
CA ILE A 169 -16.42 11.04 -35.07
C ILE A 169 -17.71 10.23 -35.17
N ASP A 170 -17.63 9.04 -35.75
CA ASP A 170 -18.77 8.17 -36.06
C ASP A 170 -19.86 8.88 -36.87
N LEU A 171 -21.01 9.16 -36.24
CA LEU A 171 -22.16 9.83 -36.85
C LEU A 171 -22.33 11.27 -36.33
N GLN A 172 -21.31 11.83 -35.68
CA GLN A 172 -21.38 13.11 -34.98
C GLN A 172 -20.28 14.06 -35.41
N ARG A 173 -20.61 15.35 -35.44
CA ARG A 173 -19.66 16.45 -35.57
C ARG A 173 -19.44 17.07 -34.19
N VAL A 174 -18.23 17.00 -33.68
CA VAL A 174 -17.86 17.42 -32.32
C VAL A 174 -16.96 18.65 -32.40
N VAL A 175 -17.17 19.63 -31.53
CA VAL A 175 -16.37 20.86 -31.49
C VAL A 175 -14.97 20.54 -30.94
N ALA A 176 -13.93 21.01 -31.62
CA ALA A 176 -12.56 20.87 -31.18
C ALA A 176 -12.14 22.11 -30.38
N LEU A 177 -12.06 21.97 -29.06
CA LEU A 177 -11.70 23.05 -28.14
C LEU A 177 -10.28 22.85 -27.59
N ASP A 178 -9.54 23.94 -27.45
CA ASP A 178 -8.28 23.90 -26.73
C ASP A 178 -8.53 23.63 -25.23
N GLN A 179 -7.77 22.68 -24.67
CA GLN A 179 -7.80 22.32 -23.25
C GLN A 179 -6.44 22.56 -22.58
N SER A 180 -5.56 23.34 -23.22
CA SER A 180 -4.26 23.76 -22.68
C SER A 180 -4.42 24.88 -21.64
N LEU A 181 -5.10 24.57 -20.53
CA LEU A 181 -5.48 25.56 -19.51
C LEU A 181 -4.28 26.20 -18.81
N LEU A 182 -3.15 25.49 -18.75
CA LEU A 182 -1.93 25.97 -18.12
C LEU A 182 -0.91 26.42 -19.16
N VAL A 183 -0.75 27.74 -19.31
CA VAL A 183 0.30 28.33 -20.12
C VAL A 183 1.55 28.55 -19.27
N GLN A 184 2.70 28.08 -19.73
CA GLN A 184 4.01 28.39 -19.14
C GLN A 184 4.76 29.40 -20.02
N CYS A 185 5.21 30.48 -19.41
CA CYS A 185 5.96 31.51 -20.10
C CYS A 185 7.38 31.02 -20.42
N THR A 186 7.80 31.07 -21.68
CA THR A 186 9.16 30.67 -22.08
C THR A 186 10.23 31.72 -21.77
N ARG A 187 9.86 32.94 -21.37
CA ARG A 187 10.79 33.99 -20.93
C ARG A 187 11.10 33.89 -19.44
N CYS A 188 10.09 33.99 -18.59
CA CYS A 188 10.27 34.01 -17.14
C CYS A 188 10.10 32.63 -16.46
N LEU A 189 9.70 31.61 -17.23
CA LEU A 189 9.44 30.22 -16.78
C LEU A 189 8.23 30.05 -15.85
N ALA A 190 7.56 31.14 -15.45
CA ALA A 190 6.39 31.11 -14.60
C ALA A 190 5.12 30.65 -15.35
N TYR A 191 4.10 30.29 -14.59
CA TYR A 191 2.80 29.85 -15.09
C TYR A 191 1.80 31.01 -15.19
N GLY A 192 0.76 30.85 -16.01
CA GLY A 192 -0.40 31.74 -16.09
C GLY A 192 -0.35 32.82 -17.17
N HIS A 193 0.77 32.94 -17.91
CA HIS A 193 0.86 33.86 -19.05
C HIS A 193 1.81 33.34 -20.13
N GLY A 194 1.58 33.75 -21.37
CA GLY A 194 2.46 33.48 -22.49
C GLY A 194 3.57 34.53 -22.64
N ARG A 195 4.60 34.23 -23.43
CA ARG A 195 5.76 35.13 -23.69
C ARG A 195 5.35 36.52 -24.15
N ARG A 196 4.27 36.65 -24.94
CA ARG A 196 3.76 37.94 -25.46
C ARG A 196 3.27 38.90 -24.36
N LEU A 197 2.80 38.36 -23.24
CA LEU A 197 2.28 39.12 -22.09
C LEU A 197 3.29 39.20 -20.94
N CYS A 198 4.53 38.78 -21.17
CA CYS A 198 5.55 38.75 -20.13
C CYS A 198 6.17 40.13 -19.93
N GLY A 199 6.18 40.62 -18.68
CA GLY A 199 6.81 41.88 -18.30
C GLY A 199 8.33 41.81 -18.10
N GLU A 200 8.90 40.60 -18.02
CA GLU A 200 10.35 40.43 -17.94
C GLU A 200 11.02 40.84 -19.25
N LYS A 201 12.24 41.39 -19.15
CA LYS A 201 13.03 41.83 -20.31
C LYS A 201 13.94 40.73 -20.83
N GLU A 202 14.56 39.98 -19.93
CA GLU A 202 15.53 38.94 -20.24
C GLU A 202 14.90 37.54 -20.22
N ASP A 203 15.39 36.66 -21.09
CA ASP A 203 15.02 35.25 -21.11
C ASP A 203 15.81 34.49 -20.03
N LEU A 204 15.11 33.62 -19.29
CA LEU A 204 15.71 32.80 -18.24
C LEU A 204 16.00 31.38 -18.71
N CYS A 205 17.05 30.80 -18.13
CA CYS A 205 17.51 29.47 -18.45
C CYS A 205 16.56 28.42 -17.88
N SER A 206 16.00 27.55 -18.73
CA SER A 206 15.12 26.46 -18.26
C SER A 206 15.83 25.40 -17.42
N HIS A 207 17.16 25.40 -17.41
CA HIS A 207 18.00 24.45 -16.69
C HIS A 207 18.41 24.95 -15.29
N CYS A 208 18.91 26.19 -15.16
CA CYS A 208 19.38 26.73 -13.87
C CYS A 208 18.53 27.91 -13.34
N GLY A 209 17.74 28.58 -14.20
CA GLY A 209 16.89 29.71 -13.81
C GLY A 209 17.52 31.10 -13.95
N ASP A 210 18.79 31.22 -14.35
CA ASP A 210 19.49 32.50 -14.50
C ASP A 210 19.23 33.20 -15.86
N THR A 211 19.68 34.45 -16.00
CA THR A 211 19.49 35.31 -17.17
C THR A 211 20.38 34.93 -18.36
N HIS A 212 20.13 33.76 -18.94
CA HIS A 212 20.73 33.32 -20.20
C HIS A 212 19.88 32.22 -20.87
N MET A 213 20.14 31.95 -22.14
CA MET A 213 19.52 30.80 -22.82
C MET A 213 20.20 29.49 -22.43
N LYS A 214 19.43 28.39 -22.32
CA LYS A 214 19.95 27.04 -22.01
C LYS A 214 21.18 26.65 -22.84
N ALA A 215 21.23 27.02 -24.11
CA ALA A 215 22.36 26.74 -25.00
C ALA A 215 23.70 27.34 -24.53
N LYS A 216 23.66 28.38 -23.70
CA LYS A 216 24.83 29.07 -23.12
C LYS A 216 25.00 28.80 -21.62
N CYS A 217 24.26 27.83 -21.07
CA CYS A 217 24.29 27.53 -19.65
C CYS A 217 25.52 26.68 -19.30
N ALA A 218 26.39 27.19 -18.42
CA ALA A 218 27.58 26.47 -17.99
C ALA A 218 27.23 25.15 -17.27
N GLU A 219 26.18 25.15 -16.44
CA GLU A 219 25.73 23.96 -15.73
C GLU A 219 25.19 22.88 -16.68
N TRP A 220 24.44 23.29 -17.71
CA TRP A 220 23.96 22.38 -18.75
C TRP A 220 25.13 21.77 -19.55
N LEU A 221 26.12 22.59 -19.92
CA LEU A 221 27.31 22.13 -20.65
C LEU A 221 28.17 21.21 -19.80
N ALA A 222 28.22 21.44 -18.48
CA ALA A 222 28.88 20.58 -17.50
C ALA A 222 28.04 19.34 -17.12
N SER A 223 26.86 19.14 -17.71
CA SER A 223 25.93 18.04 -17.41
C SER A 223 25.54 17.95 -15.93
N LEU A 224 25.44 19.09 -15.24
CA LEU A 224 24.95 19.15 -13.87
C LEU A 224 23.42 18.92 -13.81
N PRO A 225 22.90 18.50 -12.64
CA PRO A 225 21.47 18.34 -12.47
C PRO A 225 20.73 19.68 -12.63
N PRO A 226 19.61 19.72 -13.38
CA PRO A 226 18.80 20.94 -13.51
C PRO A 226 18.18 21.37 -12.17
N SER A 227 17.98 22.67 -12.01
CA SER A 227 17.24 23.27 -10.90
C SER A 227 16.01 24.03 -11.39
N CYS A 228 14.83 23.60 -10.95
CA CYS A 228 13.57 24.21 -11.32
C CYS A 228 13.37 25.53 -10.57
N ARG A 229 13.45 26.65 -11.29
CA ARG A 229 13.19 28.00 -10.76
C ARG A 229 11.88 28.10 -9.96
N ASN A 230 10.79 27.54 -10.49
CA ASN A 230 9.47 27.62 -9.84
C ASN A 230 9.45 26.87 -8.49
N CYS A 231 10.07 25.68 -8.42
CA CYS A 231 10.20 24.92 -7.18
C CYS A 231 11.14 25.61 -6.19
N HIS A 232 12.24 26.17 -6.68
CA HIS A 232 13.19 26.94 -5.88
C HIS A 232 12.54 28.18 -5.26
N MET A 233 11.80 28.97 -6.05
CA MET A 233 11.03 30.12 -5.56
C MET A 233 9.93 29.72 -4.56
N ALA A 234 9.31 28.56 -4.76
CA ALA A 234 8.35 27.98 -3.83
C ALA A 234 8.99 27.32 -2.60
N LYS A 235 10.32 27.36 -2.47
CA LYS A 235 11.10 26.77 -1.37
C LYS A 235 10.82 25.28 -1.15
N LEU A 236 10.64 24.53 -2.24
CA LEU A 236 10.46 23.08 -2.21
C LEU A 236 11.81 22.37 -2.28
N GLU A 237 11.98 21.32 -1.49
CA GLU A 237 13.20 20.49 -1.47
C GLU A 237 13.42 19.76 -2.80
N LYS A 238 12.34 19.35 -3.47
CA LYS A 238 12.38 18.65 -4.77
C LYS A 238 12.45 19.62 -5.94
N SER A 239 13.57 20.32 -6.09
CA SER A 239 13.82 21.26 -7.21
C SER A 239 14.67 20.67 -8.34
N GLN A 240 15.22 19.46 -8.18
CA GLN A 240 16.15 18.84 -9.15
C GLN A 240 15.45 18.32 -10.42
N HIS A 241 14.91 19.22 -11.24
CA HIS A 241 14.32 18.92 -12.53
C HIS A 241 14.27 20.17 -13.41
N ASN A 242 14.15 19.98 -14.72
CA ASN A 242 14.01 21.10 -15.66
C ASN A 242 12.70 21.87 -15.42
N ALA A 243 12.67 23.18 -15.70
CA ALA A 243 11.47 24.02 -15.53
C ALA A 243 10.23 23.52 -16.30
N PHE A 244 10.40 22.74 -17.37
CA PHE A 244 9.33 22.13 -18.17
C PHE A 244 9.03 20.68 -17.81
N CYS A 245 9.56 20.16 -16.69
CA CYS A 245 9.29 18.80 -16.25
C CYS A 245 7.80 18.57 -15.99
N GLU A 246 7.27 17.45 -16.50
CA GLU A 246 5.85 17.16 -16.36
C GLU A 246 5.44 16.87 -14.92
N ASN A 247 6.35 16.28 -14.15
CA ASN A 247 6.16 15.87 -12.76
C ASN A 247 6.52 16.98 -11.75
N CYS A 248 6.67 18.22 -12.21
CA CYS A 248 6.93 19.36 -11.33
C CYS A 248 5.77 19.56 -10.33
N PRO A 249 6.01 19.58 -9.01
CA PRO A 249 4.95 19.75 -8.02
C PRO A 249 4.27 21.11 -8.10
N VAL A 250 5.01 22.17 -8.45
CA VAL A 250 4.43 23.50 -8.67
C VAL A 250 3.56 23.50 -9.92
N ARG A 251 4.01 22.89 -11.01
CA ARG A 251 3.21 22.73 -12.23
C ARG A 251 1.88 22.02 -11.93
N LYS A 252 1.92 20.92 -11.18
CA LYS A 252 0.73 20.16 -10.82
C LYS A 252 -0.28 21.02 -10.05
N ARG A 253 0.17 21.78 -9.04
CA ARG A 253 -0.70 22.72 -8.30
C ARG A 253 -1.36 23.75 -9.21
N TRP A 254 -0.61 24.32 -10.16
CA TRP A 254 -1.15 25.29 -11.10
C TRP A 254 -2.10 24.66 -12.14
N ASP A 255 -1.81 23.45 -12.59
CA ASP A 255 -2.69 22.69 -13.50
C ASP A 255 -4.01 22.36 -12.81
N ASP A 256 -3.96 21.90 -11.56
CA ASP A 256 -5.14 21.64 -10.73
C ASP A 256 -5.98 22.91 -10.55
N LEU A 257 -5.35 24.05 -10.25
CA LEU A 257 -6.02 25.35 -10.14
C LEU A 257 -6.69 25.76 -11.46
N ALA A 258 -5.96 25.68 -12.58
CA ALA A 258 -6.47 26.02 -13.90
C ALA A 258 -7.66 25.12 -14.31
N ARG A 259 -7.59 23.82 -14.01
CA ARG A 259 -8.68 22.86 -14.24
C ARG A 259 -9.89 23.13 -13.36
N SER A 260 -9.68 23.44 -12.07
CA SER A 260 -10.79 23.77 -11.16
C SER A 260 -11.57 25.01 -11.61
N ALA A 261 -10.88 26.01 -12.17
CA ALA A 261 -11.51 27.21 -12.72
C ALA A 261 -12.28 26.95 -14.02
N ALA A 262 -11.86 25.96 -14.82
CA ALA A 262 -12.49 25.61 -16.10
C ALA A 262 -13.62 24.57 -15.97
N ALA A 263 -13.68 23.81 -14.87
CA ALA A 263 -14.68 22.75 -14.64
C ALA A 263 -16.13 23.25 -14.45
N TYR A 264 -16.35 24.57 -14.40
CA TYR A 264 -17.66 25.21 -14.16
C TYR A 264 -18.18 26.03 -15.37
N ARG A 265 -17.74 25.75 -16.60
CA ARG A 265 -18.29 26.37 -17.81
C ARG A 265 -18.75 25.35 -18.83
#